data_AF-A0A2K3M8Q9-F1
#
_entry.id   AF-A0A2K3M8Q9-F1
#
_cell.length_a   1.000
_cell.length_b   1.000
_cell.length_c   1.000
_cell.angle_alpha   90.00
_cell.angle_beta   90.00
_cell.angle_gamma   90.00
#
_symmetry.space_group_name_H-M   'P 1'
#
loop_
_entity.id
_entity.type
_entity.pdbx_description
1 polymer ?
#
loop_
_entity_poly.entity_id
_entity_poly.type
_entity_poly.pdbx_seq_one_letter_code
_entity_poly.pdbx_strand_id
1 'polypeptide(L)' 'MNSGPGAGTGKRVNWPGYHVIKTAAEASKFTVAQLIQGNVWLKNTGVAFIEGL' A
#
# COMPACT_ATOMS: atom_id res chain seq x y z
N MET A 1 -9.38 -0.63 1.00
CA MET A 1 -9.88 0.68 0.50
C MET A 1 -9.76 1.71 1.61
N ASN A 2 -9.45 2.96 1.29
CA ASN A 2 -9.40 4.04 2.29
C ASN A 2 -10.82 4.44 2.72
N SER A 3 -10.98 4.94 3.94
CA SER A 3 -12.27 5.32 4.54
C SER A 3 -12.23 6.70 5.19
N GLY A 4 -13.41 7.28 5.45
CA GLY A 4 -13.59 8.58 6.10
C GLY A 4 -13.91 9.74 5.13
N PRO A 5 -14.31 10.93 5.64
CA PRO A 5 -14.83 12.04 4.83
C PRO A 5 -13.87 12.54 3.74
N GLY A 6 -12.55 12.42 3.95
CA GLY A 6 -11.52 12.86 3.01
C GLY A 6 -11.07 11.81 1.98
N ALA A 7 -11.55 10.57 2.07
CA ALA A 7 -11.08 9.45 1.25
C ALA A 7 -11.64 9.43 -0.18
N GLY A 8 -12.67 10.24 -0.46
CA GLY A 8 -13.29 10.32 -1.79
C GLY A 8 -12.30 10.73 -2.88
N THR A 9 -12.33 10.03 -4.01
CA THR A 9 -11.42 10.26 -5.14
C THR A 9 -12.03 11.07 -6.28
N GLY A 10 -13.35 11.32 -6.26
CA GLY A 10 -14.09 11.96 -7.37
C GLY A 10 -13.72 13.41 -7.70
N LYS A 11 -12.91 14.07 -6.86
CA LYS A 11 -12.38 15.43 -7.10
C LYS A 11 -10.84 15.48 -7.03
N ARG A 12 -10.16 14.35 -7.24
CA ARG A 12 -8.70 14.30 -7.29
C ARG A 12 -8.19 14.82 -8.64
N VAL A 13 -6.90 15.09 -8.72
CA VAL A 13 -6.23 15.63 -9.92
C VAL A 13 -6.22 14.63 -11.08
N ASN A 14 -6.20 15.14 -12.31
CA ASN A 14 -6.18 14.33 -13.54
C ASN A 14 -4.76 14.12 -14.11
N TRP A 15 -3.75 14.03 -13.25
CA TRP A 15 -2.38 13.81 -13.73
C TRP A 15 -2.23 12.40 -14.31
N PRO A 16 -1.49 12.21 -15.42
CA PRO A 16 -1.27 10.89 -16.00
C PRO A 16 -0.67 9.85 -15.03
N GLY A 17 0.11 10.31 -14.05
CA GLY A 17 0.71 9.45 -13.02
C GLY A 17 -0.21 9.17 -11.82
N TYR A 18 -1.39 9.79 -11.71
CA TYR A 18 -2.33 9.54 -10.62
C TYR A 18 -3.20 8.32 -10.92
N HIS A 19 -3.28 7.41 -9.95
CA HIS A 19 -4.03 6.16 -10.10
C HIS A 19 -4.90 5.92 -8.86
N VAL A 20 -6.17 5.57 -9.07
CA VAL A 20 -7.01 4.94 -8.05
C VAL A 20 -6.80 3.44 -8.15
N ILE A 21 -6.00 2.89 -7.24
CA ILE A 21 -5.76 1.44 -7.18
C ILE A 21 -7.04 0.74 -6.71
N LYS A 22 -7.55 -0.19 -7.55
CA LYS A 22 -8.81 -0.92 -7.30
C LYS A 22 -8.63 -2.41 -7.03
N THR A 23 -7.43 -2.94 -7.25
CA THR A 23 -7.17 -4.39 -7.13
C THR A 23 -6.17 -4.67 -6.02
N ALA A 24 -6.38 -5.77 -5.30
CA ALA A 24 -5.42 -6.23 -4.29
C ALA A 24 -4.06 -6.58 -4.93
N ALA A 25 -4.04 -7.09 -6.16
CA ALA A 25 -2.81 -7.45 -6.86
C ALA A 25 -1.93 -6.24 -7.23
N GLU A 26 -2.53 -5.09 -7.52
CA GLU A 26 -1.78 -3.85 -7.73
C GLU A 26 -1.32 -3.25 -6.39
N ALA A 27 -2.19 -3.25 -5.39
CA ALA A 27 -1.85 -2.76 -4.05
C ALA A 27 -0.77 -3.61 -3.37
N SER A 28 -0.70 -4.92 -3.64
CA SER A 28 0.24 -5.84 -2.99
C SER A 28 1.69 -5.46 -3.26
N LYS A 29 1.96 -4.83 -4.42
CA LYS A 29 3.30 -4.39 -4.83
C LYS A 29 3.94 -3.40 -3.85
N PHE A 30 3.11 -2.74 -3.05
CA PHE A 30 3.51 -1.73 -2.08
C PHE A 30 3.51 -2.25 -0.63
N THR A 31 3.31 -3.55 -0.42
CA THR A 31 3.39 -4.18 0.90
C THR A 31 4.83 -4.36 1.36
N VAL A 32 5.02 -4.65 2.65
CA VAL A 32 6.34 -4.88 3.26
C VAL A 32 7.08 -6.04 2.59
N ALA A 33 6.39 -7.13 2.26
CA ALA A 33 6.99 -8.26 1.55
C ALA A 33 7.47 -7.89 0.15
N GLN A 34 6.63 -7.20 -0.65
CA GLN A 34 6.94 -7.01 -2.07
C GLN A 34 7.87 -5.83 -2.33
N LEU A 35 7.70 -4.71 -1.62
CA LEU A 35 8.44 -3.49 -1.90
C LEU A 35 9.87 -3.53 -1.33
N ILE A 36 10.02 -4.00 -0.09
CA ILE A 36 11.29 -3.89 0.67
C ILE A 36 11.82 -5.25 1.16
N GLN A 37 11.18 -6.34 0.77
CA GLN A 37 11.53 -7.70 1.19
C GLN A 37 11.68 -7.80 2.72
N GLY A 38 10.81 -7.09 3.46
CA GLY A 38 10.93 -6.89 4.90
C GLY A 38 10.82 -8.19 5.70
N ASN A 39 10.17 -9.20 5.14
CA ASN A 39 10.07 -10.53 5.71
C ASN A 39 11.42 -11.24 5.90
N VAL A 40 12.48 -10.80 5.20
CA VAL A 40 13.85 -11.33 5.31
C VAL A 40 14.63 -10.72 6.47
N TRP A 41 14.40 -9.44 6.78
CA TRP A 41 15.29 -8.69 7.71
C TRP A 41 14.57 -8.08 8.91
N LEU A 42 13.31 -7.66 8.79
CA LEU A 42 12.56 -7.04 9.90
C LEU A 42 12.35 -8.02 11.07
N LYS A 43 12.20 -9.32 10.78
CA LYS A 43 12.05 -10.37 11.79
C LYS A 43 13.20 -10.37 12.81
N ASN A 44 14.42 -10.04 12.38
CA ASN A 44 15.61 -10.01 13.23
C ASN A 44 15.72 -8.74 14.08
N THR A 45 14.88 -7.73 13.82
CA THR A 45 14.90 -6.46 14.55
C THR A 45 14.00 -6.46 15.80
N GLY A 46 13.09 -7.44 15.90
CA GLY A 46 12.08 -7.50 16.97
C GLY A 46 10.92 -6.51 16.83
N VAL A 47 10.88 -5.69 15.78
CA VAL A 47 9.77 -4.77 15.52
C VAL A 47 8.52 -5.53 15.04
N ALA A 48 7.34 -5.09 15.47
CA ALA A 48 6.08 -5.59 14.93
C ALA A 48 5.85 -5.01 13.52
N PHE A 49 5.45 -5.86 12.57
CA PHE A 49 5.11 -5.46 11.21
C PHE A 49 4.03 -6.37 10.60
N ILE A 50 3.35 -5.87 9.56
CA ILE A 50 2.41 -6.63 8.74
C ILE A 50 3.06 -6.82 7.37
N GLU A 51 3.16 -8.07 6.92
CA GLU A 51 3.88 -8.42 5.69
C GLU A 51 3.11 -8.04 4.41
N GLY A 52 1.76 -8.13 4.43
CA GLY A 52 0.88 -8.05 3.26
C GLY A 52 -0.35 -7.15 3.42
N LEU A 53 -1.38 -7.39 2.60
CA LEU A 53 -2.69 -6.70 2.60
C LEU A 53 -3.73 -7.42 3.46
#